data_AF-X1A5G1-F1
#
_entry.id   AF-X1A5G1-F1
#
_cell.length_a   1.000
_cell.length_b   1.000
_cell.length_c   1.000
_cell.angle_alpha   90.00
_cell.angle_beta   90.00
_cell.angle_gamma   90.00
#
_symmetry.space_group_name_H-M   'P 1'
#
loop_
_entity.id
_entity.type
_entity.pdbx_description
1 polymer ?
#
loop_
_entity_poly.entity_id
_entity_poly.type
_entity_poly.pdbx_seq_one_letter_code
_entity_poly.pdbx_strand_id
1 'polypeptide(L)'
;MRITSIDIQEKQFHISLRGYNPEEVDTFLDAIAGELETLHKKNNDLERRLNEVELKRETGGEPTGGEPSEIRKIMETTLISAQKSAEEIIKAAKLESENIKNESFTGFSIF
;
A
#
# COMPACT_ATOMS: atom_id res chain seq x y z
N MET A 1 -4.57 -18.17 29.14
CA MET A 1 -5.68 -17.74 30.00
C MET A 1 -5.95 -16.28 29.68
N ARG A 2 -7.14 -15.91 29.20
CA ARG A 2 -7.50 -14.50 29.00
C ARG A 2 -8.17 -14.03 30.28
N ILE A 3 -7.52 -13.10 30.99
CA ILE A 3 -8.12 -12.38 32.10
C ILE A 3 -8.88 -11.21 31.49
N THR A 4 -10.13 -11.02 31.90
CA THR A 4 -10.96 -9.88 31.51
C THR A 4 -11.01 -8.84 32.63
N SER A 5 -11.44 -7.62 32.32
CA SER A 5 -11.62 -6.59 33.34
C SER A 5 -12.61 -7.03 34.43
N ILE A 6 -13.65 -7.79 34.06
CA ILE A 6 -14.61 -8.32 35.04
C ILE A 6 -14.00 -9.40 35.93
N ASP A 7 -13.14 -10.26 35.37
CA ASP A 7 -12.41 -11.25 36.19
C ASP A 7 -11.50 -10.60 37.23
N ILE A 8 -10.97 -9.39 36.94
CA ILE A 8 -10.15 -8.61 37.88
C ILE A 8 -11.02 -8.01 38.99
N GLN A 9 -12.18 -7.44 38.63
CA GLN A 9 -13.10 -6.83 39.59
C GLN A 9 -13.77 -7.86 40.51
N GLU A 10 -14.07 -9.06 40.00
CA GLU A 10 -14.68 -10.14 40.78
C GLU A 10 -13.65 -10.94 41.60
N LYS A 11 -12.36 -10.63 41.48
CA LYS A 11 -11.30 -11.40 42.12
C LYS A 11 -11.29 -11.20 43.63
N GLN A 12 -11.67 -12.26 44.36
CA GLN A 12 -11.55 -12.28 45.82
C GLN A 12 -10.21 -12.86 46.27
N PHE A 13 -9.57 -12.18 47.22
CA PHE A 13 -8.34 -12.62 47.87
C PHE A 13 -8.60 -13.01 49.33
N HIS A 14 -7.88 -14.04 49.80
CA HIS A 14 -7.97 -14.46 51.20
C HIS A 14 -7.12 -13.54 52.07
N ILE A 15 -7.65 -13.15 53.23
CA ILE A 15 -6.91 -12.35 54.20
C ILE A 15 -5.91 -13.24 54.94
N SER A 16 -4.67 -12.74 55.07
CA SER A 16 -3.58 -13.41 55.81
C SER A 16 -3.00 -12.48 56.86
N LEU A 17 -2.46 -13.03 57.96
CA LEU A 17 -1.94 -12.27 59.12
C LEU A 17 -0.87 -11.22 58.74
N ARG A 18 -0.17 -11.43 57.63
CA ARG A 18 0.71 -10.44 56.98
C ARG A 18 0.38 -10.40 55.49
N GLY A 19 -0.54 -9.53 55.10
CA GLY A 19 -0.94 -9.31 53.72
C GLY A 19 -0.91 -7.82 53.35
N TYR A 20 -1.18 -7.53 52.09
CA TYR A 20 -1.41 -6.16 51.63
C TYR A 20 -2.71 -5.59 52.21
N ASN A 21 -2.79 -4.26 52.28
CA ASN A 21 -4.01 -3.56 52.66
C ASN A 21 -5.10 -3.80 51.60
N PRO A 22 -6.26 -4.39 51.95
CA PRO A 22 -7.33 -4.66 50.99
C PRO A 22 -7.76 -3.43 50.19
N GLU A 23 -7.89 -2.25 50.83
CA GLU A 23 -8.33 -1.03 50.15
C GLU A 23 -7.33 -0.55 49.07
N GLU A 24 -6.02 -0.66 49.36
CA GLU A 24 -4.98 -0.30 48.39
C GLU A 24 -4.94 -1.29 47.23
N VAL A 25 -5.13 -2.57 47.52
CA VAL A 25 -5.21 -3.62 46.49
C VAL A 25 -6.43 -3.40 45.61
N ASP A 26 -7.60 -3.15 46.19
CA ASP A 26 -8.84 -2.90 45.44
C ASP A 26 -8.70 -1.67 44.52
N THR A 27 -8.17 -0.56 45.06
CA THR A 27 -7.92 0.65 44.27
C THR A 27 -6.98 0.39 43.09
N PHE A 28 -5.94 -0.42 43.31
CA PHE A 28 -5.00 -0.79 42.24
C PHE A 28 -5.64 -1.71 41.20
N LEU A 29 -6.46 -2.68 41.62
CA LEU A 29 -7.16 -3.60 40.73
C LEU A 29 -8.21 -2.88 39.88
N ASP A 30 -8.90 -1.88 40.43
CA ASP A 30 -9.82 -1.02 39.68
C ASP A 30 -9.10 -0.26 38.57
N ALA A 31 -7.93 0.32 38.87
CA ALA A 31 -7.11 1.00 37.88
C ALA A 31 -6.64 0.05 36.76
N ILE A 32 -6.20 -1.17 37.12
CA ILE A 32 -5.80 -2.19 36.14
C ILE A 32 -7.00 -2.62 35.28
N ALA A 33 -8.16 -2.86 35.89
CA ALA A 33 -9.36 -3.29 35.18
C ALA A 33 -9.79 -2.25 34.13
N GLY A 34 -9.73 -0.96 34.48
CA GLY A 34 -10.03 0.15 33.57
C GLY A 34 -9.02 0.28 32.42
N GLU A 35 -7.73 0.13 32.70
CA GLU A 35 -6.69 0.16 31.65
C GLU A 35 -6.81 -1.05 30.71
N LEU A 36 -7.09 -2.23 31.25
CA LEU A 36 -7.32 -3.45 30.47
C LEU A 36 -8.53 -3.30 29.54
N GLU A 37 -9.62 -2.70 30.02
CA GLU A 37 -10.81 -2.45 29.20
C GLU A 37 -10.47 -1.48 28.06
N THR A 38 -9.72 -0.44 28.37
CA THR A 38 -9.26 0.56 27.39
C THR A 38 -8.36 -0.08 26.33
N LEU A 39 -7.44 -0.95 26.72
CA LEU A 39 -6.57 -1.70 25.81
C LEU A 39 -7.36 -2.67 24.94
N HIS A 40 -8.32 -3.40 25.51
CA HIS A 40 -9.20 -4.28 24.73
C HIS A 40 -10.03 -3.50 23.70
N LYS A 41 -10.62 -2.36 24.08
CA LYS A 41 -11.35 -1.49 23.13
C LYS A 41 -10.44 -1.00 22.00
N LYS A 42 -9.22 -0.54 22.32
CA LYS A 42 -8.23 -0.12 21.31
C LYS A 42 -7.84 -1.27 20.39
N ASN A 43 -7.57 -2.45 20.94
CA ASN A 43 -7.20 -3.63 20.15
C ASN A 43 -8.33 -4.03 19.19
N ASN A 44 -9.58 -4.10 19.68
CA ASN A 44 -10.73 -4.41 18.84
C ASN A 44 -10.95 -3.37 17.73
N ASP A 45 -10.74 -2.08 18.02
CA ASP A 45 -10.81 -1.02 16.99
C ASP A 45 -9.69 -1.17 15.96
N LEU A 46 -8.48 -1.49 16.39
CA LEU A 46 -7.35 -1.74 15.49
C LEU A 46 -7.57 -2.98 14.61
N GLU A 47 -8.03 -4.09 15.19
CA GLU A 47 -8.39 -5.31 14.44
C GLU A 47 -9.51 -5.03 13.44
N ARG A 48 -10.53 -4.26 13.80
CA ARG A 48 -11.58 -3.82 12.87
C ARG A 48 -11.00 -3.00 11.71
N ARG A 49 -10.15 -2.01 12.00
CA ARG A 49 -9.50 -1.19 10.96
C ARG A 49 -8.59 -2.02 10.06
N LEU A 50 -7.87 -2.97 10.63
CA LEU A 50 -7.02 -3.90 9.88
C LEU A 50 -7.88 -4.71 8.90
N ASN A 51 -8.95 -5.33 9.41
CA ASN A 51 -9.89 -6.08 8.59
C ASN A 51 -10.54 -5.23 7.50
N GLU A 52 -10.88 -3.96 7.78
CA GLU A 52 -11.41 -3.04 6.78
C GLU A 52 -10.40 -2.72 5.67
N VAL A 53 -9.12 -2.55 6.03
CA VAL A 53 -8.03 -2.32 5.07
C VAL A 53 -7.76 -3.58 4.26
N GLU A 54 -7.70 -4.74 4.90
CA GLU A 54 -7.50 -6.03 4.23
C GLU A 54 -8.65 -6.36 3.30
N LEU A 55 -9.90 -6.19 3.73
CA LEU A 55 -11.08 -6.38 2.88
C LEU A 55 -11.06 -5.42 1.69
N LYS A 56 -10.67 -4.15 1.87
CA LYS A 56 -10.50 -3.22 0.73
C LYS A 56 -9.45 -3.70 -0.26
N ARG A 57 -8.34 -4.29 0.21
CA ARG A 57 -7.29 -4.87 -0.64
C ARG A 57 -7.78 -6.11 -1.38
N GLU A 58 -8.57 -6.97 -0.74
CA GLU A 58 -9.08 -8.22 -1.31
C GLU A 58 -10.25 -7.99 -2.28
N THR A 59 -11.14 -7.04 -1.97
CA THR A 59 -12.34 -6.74 -2.79
C THR A 59 -12.07 -5.83 -4.00
N GLY A 60 -10.80 -5.57 -4.30
CA GLY A 60 -10.40 -4.82 -5.51
C GLY A 60 -10.44 -3.29 -5.34
N GLY A 61 -10.49 -2.80 -4.11
CA GLY A 61 -10.13 -1.42 -3.81
C GLY A 61 -8.64 -1.27 -4.09
N GLU A 62 -8.34 -0.59 -5.19
CA GLU A 62 -6.99 -0.16 -5.55
C GLU A 62 -6.24 0.31 -4.30
N PRO A 63 -4.96 -0.08 -4.14
CA PRO A 63 -4.19 0.41 -3.03
C PRO A 63 -4.17 1.94 -3.11
N THR A 64 -4.70 2.60 -2.08
CA THR A 64 -4.33 3.97 -1.74
C THR A 64 -2.86 4.00 -1.30
N GLY A 65 -2.00 3.72 -2.26
CA GLY A 65 -0.58 3.98 -2.37
C GLY A 65 -0.42 4.41 -3.82
N GLY A 66 -0.44 5.72 -4.05
CA GLY A 66 -0.71 6.37 -5.33
C GLY A 66 -0.11 5.69 -6.55
N GLU A 67 -0.94 5.59 -7.58
CA GLU A 67 -0.68 5.02 -8.89
C GLU A 67 0.76 5.13 -9.39
N PRO A 68 1.41 3.98 -9.58
CA PRO A 68 2.42 3.83 -10.62
C PRO A 68 1.79 3.27 -11.89
N SER A 69 0.59 2.68 -11.88
CA SER A 69 0.06 1.88 -13.01
C SER A 69 -0.34 2.73 -14.21
N GLU A 70 -1.16 3.76 -14.05
CA GLU A 70 -1.58 4.61 -15.17
C GLU A 70 -0.42 5.44 -15.71
N ILE A 71 0.35 6.09 -14.83
CA ILE A 71 1.54 6.84 -15.23
C ILE A 71 2.54 5.91 -15.93
N ARG A 72 2.77 4.68 -15.44
CA ARG A 72 3.63 3.70 -16.15
C ARG A 72 3.06 3.27 -17.49
N LYS A 73 1.75 3.03 -17.60
CA LYS A 73 1.11 2.68 -18.89
C LYS A 73 1.19 3.81 -19.90
N ILE A 74 0.97 5.05 -19.47
CA ILE A 74 1.10 6.25 -20.32
C ILE A 74 2.57 6.44 -20.71
N MET A 75 3.51 6.28 -19.78
CA MET A 75 4.94 6.34 -20.09
C MET A 75 5.36 5.24 -21.07
N GLU A 76 4.90 4.01 -20.87
CA GLU A 76 5.19 2.86 -21.75
C GLU A 76 4.63 3.09 -23.16
N THR A 77 3.36 3.49 -23.28
CA THR A 77 2.74 3.81 -24.58
C THR A 77 3.39 5.01 -25.26
N THR A 78 3.78 6.04 -24.50
CA THR A 78 4.49 7.21 -25.04
C THR A 78 5.88 6.83 -25.55
N LEU A 79 6.64 6.03 -24.81
CA LEU A 79 7.96 5.54 -25.22
C LEU A 79 7.87 4.70 -26.50
N ILE A 80 6.91 3.78 -26.57
CA ILE A 80 6.67 2.95 -27.76
C ILE A 80 6.29 3.82 -28.95
N SER A 81 5.41 4.81 -28.76
CA SER A 81 5.01 5.72 -29.84
C SER A 81 6.16 6.60 -30.32
N ALA A 82 7.00 7.10 -29.39
CA ALA A 82 8.18 7.90 -29.73
C ALA A 82 9.20 7.06 -30.51
N GLN A 83 9.43 5.81 -30.09
CA GLN A 83 10.31 4.88 -30.80
C GLN A 83 9.80 4.60 -32.21
N LYS A 84 8.51 4.26 -32.34
CA LYS A 84 7.90 4.00 -33.65
C LYS A 84 7.99 5.23 -34.57
N SER A 85 7.75 6.42 -34.04
CA SER A 85 7.89 7.67 -34.81
C SER A 85 9.34 7.90 -35.25
N ALA A 86 10.32 7.66 -34.37
CA ALA A 86 11.74 7.77 -34.74
C ALA A 86 12.13 6.75 -35.83
N GLU A 87 11.64 5.51 -35.74
CA GLU A 87 11.85 4.48 -36.77
C GLU A 87 11.23 4.88 -38.12
N GLU A 88 10.03 5.46 -38.11
CA GLU A 88 9.36 5.97 -39.32
C GLU A 88 10.15 7.13 -39.96
N ILE A 89 10.67 8.07 -39.16
CA ILE A 89 11.52 9.17 -39.65
C ILE A 89 12.80 8.64 -40.29
N ILE A 90 13.48 7.69 -39.63
CA ILE A 90 14.71 7.07 -40.16
C ILE A 90 14.41 6.34 -41.48
N LYS A 91 13.28 5.63 -41.54
CA LYS A 91 12.88 4.91 -42.75
C LYS A 91 12.56 5.86 -43.91
N ALA A 92 11.86 6.96 -43.64
CA ALA A 92 11.54 7.99 -44.64
C ALA A 92 12.82 8.64 -45.17
N ALA A 93 13.74 9.04 -44.29
CA ALA A 93 15.02 9.65 -44.69
C ALA A 93 15.88 8.70 -45.54
N LYS A 94 15.88 7.39 -45.24
CA LYS A 94 16.57 6.38 -46.07
C LYS A 94 15.97 6.29 -47.46
N LEU A 95 14.65 6.19 -47.55
CA LEU A 95 13.94 6.11 -48.83
C LEU A 95 14.21 7.36 -49.70
N GLU A 96 14.14 8.55 -49.10
CA GLU A 96 14.43 9.80 -49.79
C GLU A 96 15.89 9.86 -50.27
N SER A 97 16.84 9.40 -49.45
CA SER A 97 18.25 9.32 -49.86
C SER A 97 18.48 8.36 -51.04
N GLU A 98 17.75 7.24 -51.11
CA GLU A 98 17.85 6.30 -52.23
C GLU A 98 17.25 6.92 -53.51
N ASN A 99 16.12 7.61 -53.39
CA ASN A 99 15.51 8.31 -54.52
C ASN A 99 16.45 9.39 -55.08
N ILE A 100 17.05 10.23 -54.22
CA ILE A 100 18.01 11.26 -54.63
C ILE A 100 19.23 10.65 -55.33
N LYS A 101 19.75 9.51 -54.84
CA LYS A 101 20.85 8.78 -55.50
C LYS A 101 20.44 8.27 -56.88
N ASN A 102 19.24 7.70 -57.01
CA ASN A 102 18.74 7.19 -58.28
C ASN A 102 18.48 8.31 -59.30
N GLU A 103 17.96 9.45 -58.85
CA GLU A 103 17.77 10.64 -59.68
C GLU A 103 19.12 11.25 -60.11
N SER A 104 20.10 11.31 -59.21
CA SER A 104 21.45 11.79 -59.55
C SER A 104 22.17 10.84 -60.54
N PHE A 105 21.97 9.54 -60.41
CA PHE A 105 22.54 8.54 -61.32
C PHE A 105 21.90 8.59 -62.71
N THR A 106 20.58 8.78 -62.79
CA THR A 106 19.89 8.95 -64.08
C THR A 106 20.21 10.28 -64.75
N GLY A 107 20.40 11.36 -63.98
CA GLY A 107 20.84 12.67 -64.50
C GLY A 107 22.25 12.66 -65.10
N PHE A 108 23.16 11.83 -64.59
CA PHE A 108 24.52 11.68 -65.13
C PHE A 108 24.60 10.77 -66.37
N SER A 109 23.57 9.95 -66.62
CA SER A 109 23.54 9.02 -67.76
C SER A 109 22.97 9.64 -69.05
N ILE A 110 22.56 10.92 -69.01
CA ILE A 110 21.93 11.63 -70.14
C ILE A 110 22.91 12.63 -70.83
N PHE A 111 24.18 12.65 -70.41
CA PHE A 111 25.28 13.34 -71.12
C PHE A 111 26.35 12.35 -71.55
#